data_AF-A0A7G2JXJ7-F1
#
_entry.id   AF-A0A7G2JXJ7-F1
#
_cell.length_a   1.000
_cell.length_b   1.000
_cell.length_c   1.000
_cell.angle_alpha   90.00
_cell.angle_beta   90.00
_cell.angle_gamma   90.00
#
_symmetry.space_group_name_H-M   'P 1'
#
loop_
_entity.id
_entity.type
_entity.pdbx_description
1 polymer ?
#
loop_
_entity_poly.entity_id
_entity_poly.type
_entity_poly.pdbx_seq_one_letter_code
_entity_poly.pdbx_strand_id
1 'polypeptide(L)'
;IGVAKGVDRRAGQEVLIISKQEREIHLPDDSLALHLIQHIRDESHNHAISGHRKKRQKAFTQSGLETIEGVGAKRRQALLKYLGGLQGVKKATLDEIASVPGISLKLAERIFETLKND
;
A
#
# COMPACT_ATOMS: atom_id res chain seq x y z
N ILE A 1 -21.01 -10.05 15.12
CA ILE A 1 -21.39 -8.61 15.14
C ILE A 1 -20.85 -8.03 13.85
N GLY A 2 -21.72 -7.47 13.02
CA GLY A 2 -21.36 -6.70 11.83
C GLY A 2 -21.44 -5.21 12.12
N VAL A 3 -20.72 -4.41 11.33
CA VAL A 3 -20.76 -2.94 11.42
C VAL A 3 -21.17 -2.41 10.05
N ALA A 4 -22.37 -1.87 9.95
CA ALA A 4 -22.84 -1.18 8.76
C ALA A 4 -22.37 0.27 8.78
N LYS A 5 -22.01 0.80 7.61
CA LYS A 5 -21.71 2.23 7.45
C LYS A 5 -23.03 3.00 7.41
N GLY A 6 -23.10 4.12 8.11
CA GLY A 6 -24.20 5.07 7.98
C GLY A 6 -24.35 5.57 6.55
N VAL A 7 -25.52 6.15 6.25
CA VAL A 7 -25.91 6.61 4.91
C VAL A 7 -24.89 7.60 4.33
N ASP A 8 -24.38 8.50 5.17
CA ASP A 8 -23.37 9.50 4.79
C ASP A 8 -21.92 9.02 4.95
N ARG A 9 -21.71 7.78 5.42
CA ARG A 9 -20.40 7.18 5.75
C ARG A 9 -19.55 8.02 6.72
N ARG A 10 -20.20 8.79 7.59
CA ARG A 10 -19.54 9.57 8.66
C ARG A 10 -19.29 8.70 9.88
N ALA A 11 -18.20 8.96 10.59
CA ALA A 11 -17.96 8.36 11.89
C ALA A 11 -19.06 8.80 12.88
N GLY A 12 -19.56 7.86 13.68
CA GLY A 12 -20.67 8.05 14.62
C GLY A 12 -21.96 7.43 14.12
N GLN A 13 -22.16 7.37 12.80
CA GLN A 13 -23.39 6.87 12.20
C GLN A 13 -23.39 5.35 11.93
N GLU A 14 -22.52 4.60 12.57
CA GLU A 14 -22.46 3.15 12.39
C GLU A 14 -23.63 2.43 13.07
N VAL A 15 -24.14 1.39 12.40
CA VAL A 15 -25.15 0.50 12.97
C VAL A 15 -24.49 -0.84 13.27
N LEU A 16 -24.63 -1.30 14.51
CA LEU A 16 -24.14 -2.60 14.94
C LEU A 16 -25.21 -3.65 14.66
N ILE A 17 -24.86 -4.68 13.90
CA ILE A 17 -25.76 -5.76 13.51
C ILE A 17 -25.38 -7.02 14.29
N ILE A 18 -26.29 -7.51 15.12
CA ILE A 18 -26.17 -8.81 15.77
C ILE A 18 -26.92 -9.83 14.92
N SER A 19 -26.24 -10.37 13.90
CA SER A 19 -26.85 -11.23 12.87
C SER A 19 -27.58 -12.45 13.44
N LYS A 20 -27.11 -13.02 14.55
CA LYS A 20 -27.76 -14.17 15.21
C LYS A 20 -29.12 -13.84 15.84
N GLN A 21 -29.41 -12.57 16.06
CA GLN A 21 -30.61 -12.09 16.75
C GLN A 21 -31.45 -11.17 15.85
N GLU A 22 -31.09 -11.01 14.57
CA GLU A 22 -31.72 -10.07 13.63
C GLU A 22 -31.91 -8.67 14.22
N ARG A 23 -30.96 -8.26 15.07
CA ARG A 23 -31.07 -7.05 15.86
C ARG A 23 -30.06 -6.02 15.41
N GLU A 24 -30.53 -4.79 15.27
CA GLU A 24 -29.72 -3.60 15.06
C GLU A 24 -29.58 -2.82 16.37
N ILE A 25 -28.39 -2.28 16.60
CA ILE A 25 -28.08 -1.44 17.76
C ILE A 25 -27.45 -0.15 17.25
N HIS A 26 -28.09 0.96 17.61
CA HIS A 26 -27.57 2.30 17.44
C HIS A 26 -26.96 2.73 18.76
N LEU A 27 -25.69 3.12 18.73
CA LEU A 27 -25.01 3.69 19.87
C LEU A 27 -24.96 5.21 19.71
N PRO A 28 -25.04 5.98 20.81
CA PRO A 28 -24.75 7.40 20.80
C PRO A 28 -23.32 7.68 20.28
N ASP A 29 -23.14 8.81 19.61
CA ASP A 29 -21.87 9.22 19.00
C ASP A 29 -20.72 9.39 20.01
N ASP A 30 -21.04 9.68 21.27
CA ASP A 30 -20.10 9.84 22.39
C ASP A 30 -19.83 8.52 23.15
N SER A 31 -20.43 7.41 22.72
CA SER A 31 -20.25 6.12 23.35
C SER A 31 -18.84 5.57 23.14
N LEU A 32 -18.13 5.28 24.24
CA LEU A 32 -16.82 4.63 24.21
C LEU A 32 -16.85 3.26 23.53
N ALA A 33 -17.96 2.54 23.61
CA ALA A 33 -18.13 1.26 22.93
C ALA A 33 -18.16 1.45 21.40
N LEU A 34 -18.79 2.51 20.92
CA LEU A 34 -18.81 2.86 19.49
C LEU A 34 -17.41 3.24 19.01
N HIS A 35 -16.67 4.05 19.77
CA HIS A 35 -15.30 4.44 19.43
C HIS A 35 -14.35 3.25 19.35
N LEU A 36 -14.45 2.29 20.28
CA LEU A 36 -13.67 1.06 20.22
C LEU A 36 -13.94 0.27 18.94
N ILE A 37 -15.22 0.14 18.54
CA ILE A 37 -15.61 -0.58 17.33
C ILE A 37 -15.10 0.14 16.08
N GLN A 38 -15.20 1.46 16.02
CA GLN A 38 -14.63 2.28 14.95
C GLN A 38 -13.13 2.04 14.83
N HIS A 39 -12.40 2.06 15.95
CA HIS A 39 -10.95 1.81 15.96
C HIS A 39 -10.60 0.42 15.42
N ILE A 40 -11.31 -0.63 15.84
CA ILE A 40 -11.10 -2.00 15.33
C ILE A 40 -11.40 -2.08 13.82
N ARG A 41 -12.47 -1.44 13.36
CA ARG A 41 -12.84 -1.40 11.94
C ARG A 41 -11.76 -0.72 11.11
N ASP A 42 -11.29 0.43 11.57
CA ASP A 42 -10.30 1.23 10.86
C ASP A 42 -8.96 0.50 10.81
N GLU A 43 -8.56 -0.17 11.89
CA GLU A 43 -7.36 -1.03 11.90
C GLU A 43 -7.52 -2.24 10.97
N SER A 44 -8.70 -2.87 10.95
CA SER A 44 -8.99 -3.97 10.00
C SER A 44 -8.90 -3.49 8.54
N HIS A 45 -9.39 -2.28 8.26
CA HIS A 45 -9.30 -1.66 6.94
C HIS A 45 -7.85 -1.33 6.56
N ASN A 46 -7.08 -0.73 7.48
CA ASN A 46 -5.66 -0.45 7.32
C ASN A 46 -4.85 -1.71 7.07
N HIS A 47 -5.14 -2.78 7.82
CA HIS A 47 -4.51 -4.08 7.64
C HIS A 47 -4.79 -4.66 6.25
N ALA A 48 -6.04 -4.63 5.79
CA ALA A 48 -6.41 -5.10 4.45
C ALA A 48 -5.71 -4.28 3.35
N ILE A 49 -5.71 -2.95 3.43
CA ILE A 49 -5.04 -2.07 2.47
C ILE A 49 -3.53 -2.34 2.45
N SER A 50 -2.90 -2.37 3.63
CA SER A 50 -1.45 -2.57 3.74
C SER A 50 -1.04 -3.96 3.26
N GLY A 51 -1.83 -5.00 3.54
CA GLY A 51 -1.65 -6.35 3.03
C GLY A 51 -1.72 -6.41 1.50
N HIS A 52 -2.74 -5.79 0.89
CA HIS A 52 -2.83 -5.69 -0.57
C HIS A 52 -1.68 -4.88 -1.17
N ARG A 53 -1.26 -3.78 -0.53
CA ARG A 53 -0.11 -2.98 -0.97
C ARG A 53 1.18 -3.80 -0.93
N LYS A 54 1.44 -4.54 0.15
CA LYS A 54 2.58 -5.45 0.28
C LYS A 54 2.54 -6.57 -0.77
N LYS A 55 1.37 -7.19 -1.00
CA LYS A 55 1.20 -8.25 -2.02
C LYS A 55 1.47 -7.74 -3.44
N ARG A 56 0.93 -6.58 -3.80
CA ARG A 56 1.22 -5.92 -5.10
C ARG A 56 2.69 -5.57 -5.24
N GLN A 57 3.30 -5.01 -4.19
CA GLN A 57 4.72 -4.69 -4.22
C GLN A 57 5.59 -5.94 -4.37
N LYS A 58 5.26 -7.04 -3.69
CA LYS A 58 5.97 -8.32 -3.81
C LYS A 58 5.86 -8.94 -5.21
N ALA A 59 4.65 -9.00 -5.77
CA ALA A 59 4.42 -9.56 -7.11
C ALA A 59 5.16 -8.77 -8.20
N PHE A 60 5.25 -7.44 -8.05
CA PHE A 60 5.93 -6.59 -9.03
C PHE A 60 7.45 -6.49 -8.81
N THR A 61 7.93 -6.65 -7.57
CA THR A 61 9.38 -6.75 -7.29
C THR A 61 9.98 -8.03 -7.89
N GLN A 62 9.19 -9.10 -7.99
CA GLN A 62 9.58 -10.34 -8.66
C GLN A 62 9.70 -10.23 -10.19
N SER A 63 9.05 -9.25 -10.84
CA SER A 63 8.96 -9.22 -12.31
C SER A 63 9.86 -8.17 -12.98
N GLY A 64 9.95 -6.95 -12.46
CA GLY A 64 10.59 -5.84 -13.20
C GLY A 64 12.08 -5.61 -12.90
N LEU A 65 12.45 -5.47 -11.62
CA LEU A 65 13.84 -5.14 -11.23
C LEU A 65 14.71 -6.37 -10.99
N GLU A 66 14.11 -7.55 -10.80
CA GLU A 66 14.82 -8.81 -10.54
C GLU A 66 15.39 -9.45 -11.82
N THR A 67 14.77 -9.18 -12.95
CA THR A 67 15.16 -9.67 -14.28
C THR A 67 16.33 -8.86 -14.87
N ILE A 68 16.65 -7.69 -14.31
CA ILE A 68 17.69 -6.81 -14.82
C ILE A 68 19.06 -7.29 -14.34
N GLU A 69 19.85 -7.79 -15.29
CA GLU A 69 21.21 -8.23 -15.04
C GLU A 69 22.07 -7.09 -14.46
N GLY A 70 22.68 -7.33 -13.30
CA GLY A 70 23.47 -6.34 -12.56
C GLY A 70 22.71 -5.59 -11.46
N VAL A 71 21.39 -5.77 -11.34
CA VAL A 71 20.55 -5.16 -10.28
C VAL A 71 20.25 -6.16 -9.15
N GLY A 72 21.27 -6.42 -8.33
CA GLY A 72 21.13 -7.26 -7.13
C GLY A 72 20.34 -6.59 -5.99
N ALA A 73 20.03 -7.35 -4.93
CA ALA A 73 19.18 -6.92 -3.80
C ALA A 73 19.60 -5.57 -3.19
N LYS A 74 20.91 -5.31 -3.05
CA LYS A 74 21.44 -4.05 -2.49
C LYS A 74 21.10 -2.83 -3.35
N ARG A 75 21.27 -2.94 -4.69
CA ARG A 75 20.93 -1.86 -5.63
C ARG A 75 19.42 -1.66 -5.73
N ARG A 76 18.63 -2.74 -5.67
CA ARG A 76 17.15 -2.65 -5.62
C ARG A 76 16.67 -1.87 -4.41
N GLN A 77 17.18 -2.20 -3.22
CA GLN A 77 16.84 -1.46 -2.01
C GLN A 77 17.26 0.02 -2.09
N ALA A 78 18.42 0.31 -2.66
CA ALA A 78 18.87 1.69 -2.87
C ALA A 78 17.91 2.47 -3.78
N LEU A 79 17.54 1.92 -4.94
CA LEU A 79 16.58 2.52 -5.87
C LEU A 79 15.22 2.78 -5.21
N LEU A 80 14.67 1.78 -4.53
CA LEU A 80 13.39 1.92 -3.83
C LEU A 80 13.45 2.96 -2.70
N LYS A 81 14.56 3.03 -1.97
CA LYS A 81 14.72 3.99 -0.88
C LYS A 81 14.89 5.43 -1.41
N TYR A 82 15.71 5.61 -2.43
CA TYR A 82 15.99 6.93 -3.01
C TYR A 82 14.78 7.52 -3.73
N LEU A 83 14.06 6.70 -4.50
CA LEU A 83 12.98 7.17 -5.37
C LEU A 83 11.60 7.09 -4.69
N GLY A 84 11.51 6.80 -3.39
CA GLY A 84 10.22 6.79 -2.68
C GLY A 84 9.34 5.57 -2.98
N GLY A 85 9.97 4.45 -3.30
CA GLY A 85 9.33 3.18 -3.58
C GLY A 85 9.13 2.93 -5.08
N LEU A 86 8.45 1.82 -5.38
CA LEU A 86 8.42 1.26 -6.73
C LEU A 86 7.71 2.16 -7.76
N GLN A 87 6.68 2.89 -7.34
CA GLN A 87 6.06 3.89 -8.22
C GLN A 87 7.01 5.04 -8.58
N GLY A 88 7.85 5.46 -7.64
CA GLY A 88 8.84 6.49 -7.94
C GLY A 88 9.91 5.98 -8.88
N VAL A 89 10.36 4.73 -8.73
CA VAL A 89 11.28 4.09 -9.69
C VAL A 89 10.69 4.04 -11.11
N LYS A 90 9.39 3.76 -11.26
CA LYS A 90 8.72 3.77 -12.58
C LYS A 90 8.57 5.16 -13.20
N LYS A 91 8.40 6.19 -12.37
CA LYS A 91 8.23 7.58 -12.83
C LYS A 91 9.55 8.33 -12.95
N ALA A 92 10.62 7.77 -12.40
CA ALA A 92 11.93 8.38 -12.38
C ALA A 92 12.46 8.55 -13.81
N THR A 93 13.09 9.69 -14.02
CA THR A 93 13.89 9.98 -15.20
C THR A 93 15.19 9.18 -15.16
N LEU A 94 15.86 9.07 -16.32
CA LEU A 94 17.17 8.43 -16.42
C LEU A 94 18.17 9.03 -15.42
N ASP A 95 18.18 10.36 -15.30
CA ASP A 95 19.08 11.10 -14.42
C ASP A 95 18.81 10.80 -12.95
N GLU A 96 17.53 10.71 -12.55
CA GLU A 96 17.15 10.33 -11.19
C GLU A 96 17.59 8.89 -10.86
N ILE A 97 17.48 7.95 -11.80
CA ILE A 97 17.97 6.58 -11.60
C ILE A 97 19.50 6.56 -11.50
N ALA A 98 20.20 7.33 -12.34
CA ALA A 98 21.65 7.45 -12.32
C ALA A 98 22.18 8.14 -11.05
N SER A 99 21.37 9.00 -10.42
CA SER A 99 21.72 9.68 -9.17
C SER A 99 21.76 8.75 -7.95
N VAL A 100 21.22 7.53 -8.07
CA VAL A 100 21.17 6.58 -6.95
C VAL A 100 22.56 5.99 -6.66
N PRO A 101 23.03 6.03 -5.39
CA PRO A 101 24.35 5.52 -5.03
C PRO A 101 24.57 4.06 -5.45
N GLY A 102 25.65 3.82 -6.21
CA GLY A 102 26.03 2.49 -6.68
C GLY A 102 25.35 2.04 -7.98
N ILE A 103 24.63 2.95 -8.65
CA ILE A 103 24.15 2.80 -10.03
C ILE A 103 25.10 3.59 -10.95
N SER A 104 25.59 2.96 -12.01
CA SER A 104 26.33 3.66 -13.07
C SER A 104 25.35 4.12 -14.16
N LEU A 105 25.74 5.10 -14.97
CA LEU A 105 24.92 5.60 -16.08
C LEU A 105 24.45 4.47 -17.01
N LYS A 106 25.37 3.58 -17.40
CA LYS A 106 25.05 2.41 -18.23
C LYS A 106 24.05 1.44 -17.58
N LEU A 107 24.08 1.31 -16.26
CA LEU A 107 23.10 0.50 -15.53
C LEU A 107 21.76 1.23 -15.41
N ALA A 108 21.78 2.55 -15.22
CA ALA A 108 20.57 3.37 -15.20
C ALA A 108 19.82 3.32 -16.53
N GLU A 109 20.54 3.38 -17.66
CA GLU A 109 19.97 3.22 -19.02
C GLU A 109 19.25 1.89 -19.17
N ARG A 110 19.92 0.77 -18.83
CA ARG A 110 19.30 -0.56 -18.86
C ARG A 110 18.06 -0.64 -17.97
N ILE A 111 18.11 -0.04 -16.78
CA ILE A 111 16.96 -0.02 -15.87
C ILE A 111 15.80 0.76 -16.49
N PHE A 112 16.08 1.96 -17.00
CA PHE A 112 15.08 2.83 -17.60
C PHE A 112 14.43 2.20 -18.84
N GLU A 113 15.21 1.59 -19.73
CA GLU A 113 14.70 0.87 -20.91
C GLU A 113 13.83 -0.33 -20.51
N THR A 114 14.28 -1.15 -19.56
CA THR A 114 13.51 -2.32 -19.12
C THR A 114 12.17 -1.91 -18.51
N LEU A 115 12.16 -0.83 -17.70
CA LEU A 115 10.94 -0.32 -17.07
C LEU A 115 9.99 0.39 -18.03
N LYS A 116 10.47 0.86 -19.18
CA LYS A 116 9.66 1.49 -20.24
C LYS A 116 9.01 0.48 -21.18
N ASN A 117 9.59 -0.71 -21.31
CA ASN A 117 9.08 -1.79 -22.15
C ASN A 117 8.11 -2.75 -21.42
N ASP A 118 7.88 -2.54 -20.11
CA ASP A 118 6.97 -3.29 -19.21
C ASP A 118 5.68 -2.52 -18.87
#